data_AF-A0A948BJW0-F1
#
_entry.id   AF-A0A948BJW0-F1
#
_cell.length_a   1.000
_cell.length_b   1.000
_cell.length_c   1.000
_cell.angle_alpha   90.00
_cell.angle_beta   90.00
_cell.angle_gamma   90.00
#
_symmetry.space_group_name_H-M   'P 1'
#
loop_
_entity.id
_entity.type
_entity.pdbx_description
1 polymer ?
#
loop_
_entity_poly.entity_id
_entity_poly.type
_entity_poly.pdbx_seq_one_letter_code
_entity_poly.pdbx_strand_id
1 'polypeptide(L)'
;MKTLQTILTILTILSCFPAFALAGPDWEVNLAITSGSVESKVSLGAGSDATDAQDGRYDVPAMLSGDLQARFVDGGGSLWRDIRGTDQEVEEWKLIVDAHTKKDLSISWNVADLPPEYWFELIDRKRKKTIAMEEVASYTLPAGDHWEFLIRAVKDLK
;
A
#
# COMPACT_ATOMS: atom_id res chain seq x y z
N MET A 1 71.58 26.01 -17.14
CA MET A 1 71.00 25.26 -16.00
C MET A 1 69.83 24.42 -16.51
N LYS A 2 69.88 23.11 -16.28
CA LYS A 2 68.85 22.13 -16.65
C LYS A 2 67.78 22.03 -15.55
N THR A 3 66.70 21.31 -15.89
CA THR A 3 65.69 20.64 -15.04
C THR A 3 64.41 21.43 -14.75
N LEU A 4 63.22 20.84 -14.73
CA LEU A 4 62.62 19.66 -15.36
C LEU A 4 61.11 19.78 -15.01
N GLN A 5 60.21 19.40 -15.91
CA GLN A 5 58.78 19.23 -15.66
C GLN A 5 58.48 18.47 -14.37
N THR A 6 57.43 18.84 -13.65
CA THR A 6 56.44 17.88 -13.14
C THR A 6 55.09 18.58 -12.97
N ILE A 7 54.15 18.26 -13.85
CA ILE A 7 52.72 18.58 -13.75
C ILE A 7 52.12 17.54 -12.81
N LEU A 8 51.55 17.95 -11.67
CA LEU A 8 50.79 17.07 -10.80
C LEU A 8 49.29 17.29 -11.03
N THR A 9 48.73 16.50 -11.93
CA THR A 9 47.29 16.37 -12.15
C THR A 9 46.70 15.57 -10.98
N ILE A 10 45.94 16.23 -10.10
CA ILE A 10 45.18 15.54 -9.05
C ILE A 10 43.85 15.10 -9.67
N LEU A 11 43.81 13.85 -10.13
CA LEU A 11 42.60 13.14 -10.53
C LEU A 11 41.95 12.58 -9.26
N THR A 12 41.01 13.31 -8.67
CA THR A 12 40.22 12.79 -7.54
C THR A 12 39.09 11.93 -8.10
N ILE A 13 39.21 10.64 -7.88
CA ILE A 13 38.24 9.61 -8.25
C ILE A 13 36.93 9.90 -7.51
N LEU A 14 35.87 10.17 -8.27
CA LEU A 14 34.50 10.31 -7.79
C LEU A 14 34.05 8.92 -7.29
N SER A 15 34.17 8.69 -5.99
CA SER A 15 33.68 7.49 -5.32
C SER A 15 32.15 7.49 -5.35
N CYS A 16 31.58 6.83 -6.36
CA CYS A 16 30.19 6.44 -6.40
C CYS A 16 29.98 5.36 -5.34
N PHE A 17 29.63 5.76 -4.12
CA PHE A 17 29.08 4.82 -3.15
C PHE A 17 27.71 4.38 -3.68
N PRO A 18 27.43 3.08 -3.87
CA PRO A 18 26.06 2.66 -4.02
C PRO A 18 25.34 3.05 -2.74
N ALA A 19 24.37 3.97 -2.84
CA ALA A 19 23.39 4.16 -1.79
C ALA A 19 22.64 2.83 -1.70
N PHE A 20 22.99 2.00 -0.71
CA PHE A 20 22.14 0.91 -0.29
C PHE A 20 20.90 1.57 0.30
N ALA A 21 19.88 1.80 -0.53
CA ALA A 21 18.53 1.98 -0.04
C ALA A 21 18.21 0.68 0.70
N LEU A 22 18.23 0.72 2.04
CA LEU A 22 17.77 -0.38 2.85
C LEU A 22 16.28 -0.53 2.57
N ALA A 23 15.93 -1.49 1.71
CA ALA A 23 14.56 -1.91 1.52
C ALA A 23 13.95 -2.22 2.90
N GLY A 24 12.74 -1.72 3.14
CA GLY A 24 11.98 -2.06 4.34
C GLY A 24 11.64 -3.56 4.39
N PRO A 25 11.17 -4.06 5.54
CA PRO A 25 10.69 -5.43 5.63
C PRO A 25 9.48 -5.63 4.71
N ASP A 26 9.38 -6.81 4.09
CA ASP A 26 8.20 -7.21 3.32
C ASP A 26 7.01 -7.43 4.26
N TRP A 27 5.82 -6.94 3.88
CA TRP A 27 4.60 -7.13 4.66
C TRP A 27 3.37 -7.13 3.75
N GLU A 28 2.30 -7.80 4.20
CA GLU A 28 1.01 -7.86 3.50
C GLU A 28 -0.13 -7.89 4.52
N VAL A 29 -1.12 -7.02 4.35
CA VAL A 29 -2.31 -6.89 5.18
C VAL A 29 -3.52 -7.30 4.37
N ASN A 30 -4.35 -8.17 4.96
CA ASN A 30 -5.59 -8.62 4.36
C ASN A 30 -6.79 -7.84 4.91
N LEU A 31 -7.68 -7.45 4.00
CA LEU A 31 -8.96 -6.81 4.32
C LEU A 31 -10.10 -7.72 3.88
N ALA A 32 -11.01 -8.01 4.79
CA ALA A 32 -12.27 -8.70 4.50
C ALA A 32 -13.41 -7.68 4.49
N ILE A 33 -14.05 -7.56 3.34
CA ILE A 33 -15.22 -6.72 3.11
C ILE A 33 -16.44 -7.64 3.10
N THR A 34 -17.40 -7.39 3.97
CA THR A 34 -18.61 -8.22 4.09
C THR A 34 -19.87 -7.37 3.95
N SER A 35 -20.91 -7.93 3.36
CA SER A 35 -22.24 -7.32 3.31
C SER A 35 -23.32 -8.39 3.30
N GLY A 36 -24.04 -8.53 4.40
CA GLY A 36 -24.94 -9.68 4.57
C GLY A 36 -24.17 -11.00 4.62
N SER A 37 -24.44 -11.92 3.70
CA SER A 37 -23.79 -13.23 3.62
C SER A 37 -22.69 -13.33 2.56
N VAL A 38 -22.38 -12.23 1.87
CA VAL A 38 -21.31 -12.19 0.85
C VAL A 38 -20.07 -11.50 1.38
N GLU A 39 -18.91 -11.94 0.89
CA GLU A 39 -17.59 -11.46 1.28
C GLU A 39 -16.73 -11.24 0.04
N SER A 40 -15.93 -10.17 0.05
CA SER A 40 -14.86 -9.90 -0.91
C SER A 40 -13.58 -9.62 -0.13
N LYS A 41 -12.46 -10.19 -0.58
CA LYS A 41 -11.16 -9.99 0.06
C LYS A 41 -10.23 -9.20 -0.86
N VAL A 42 -9.44 -8.32 -0.25
CA VAL A 42 -8.32 -7.64 -0.91
C VAL A 42 -7.11 -7.66 0.00
N SER A 43 -5.92 -7.55 -0.55
CA SER A 43 -4.68 -7.42 0.21
C SER A 43 -3.77 -6.32 -0.33
N LEU A 44 -3.11 -5.63 0.58
CA LEU A 44 -2.16 -4.56 0.27
C LEU A 44 -0.87 -4.79 1.03
N GLY A 45 0.24 -4.26 0.54
CA GLY A 45 1.53 -4.53 1.18
C GLY A 45 2.69 -3.80 0.56
N ALA A 46 3.88 -4.05 1.12
CA ALA A 46 5.13 -3.65 0.52
C ALA A 46 6.07 -4.86 0.41
N GLY A 47 6.86 -4.91 -0.66
CA GLY A 47 7.86 -5.94 -0.94
C GLY A 47 9.17 -5.33 -1.42
N SER A 48 10.28 -5.85 -0.92
CA SER A 48 11.64 -5.40 -1.24
C SER A 48 12.05 -5.67 -2.70
N ASP A 49 11.40 -6.64 -3.36
CA ASP A 49 11.54 -6.92 -4.78
C ASP A 49 10.28 -6.53 -5.61
N ALA A 50 9.30 -5.88 -4.99
CA ALA A 50 8.16 -5.28 -5.67
C ALA A 50 8.53 -3.89 -6.22
N THR A 51 7.76 -3.41 -7.19
CA THR A 51 7.93 -2.05 -7.74
C THR A 51 6.64 -1.28 -7.60
N ASP A 52 6.73 0.05 -7.51
CA ASP A 52 5.54 0.92 -7.53
C ASP A 52 4.83 0.93 -8.90
N ALA A 53 5.49 0.43 -9.94
CA ALA A 53 4.87 0.16 -11.23
C ALA A 53 4.18 -1.21 -11.20
N GLN A 54 3.17 -1.38 -12.08
CA GLN A 54 2.44 -2.63 -12.15
C GLN A 54 3.37 -3.83 -12.38
N ASP A 55 3.43 -4.73 -11.41
CA ASP A 55 4.25 -5.93 -11.42
C ASP A 55 3.33 -7.16 -11.41
N GLY A 56 3.32 -7.92 -12.51
CA GLY A 56 2.46 -9.12 -12.64
C GLY A 56 2.74 -10.24 -11.64
N ARG A 57 3.83 -10.19 -10.87
CA ARG A 57 4.09 -11.10 -9.74
C ARG A 57 3.34 -10.68 -8.48
N TYR A 58 3.15 -9.37 -8.29
CA TYR A 58 2.63 -8.78 -7.07
C TYR A 58 1.19 -8.30 -7.21
N ASP A 59 0.91 -7.65 -8.33
CA ASP A 59 -0.37 -7.06 -8.69
C ASP A 59 -1.26 -8.08 -9.37
N VAL A 60 -2.32 -8.48 -8.67
CA VAL A 60 -3.24 -9.50 -9.17
C VAL A 60 -4.59 -8.86 -9.52
N PRO A 61 -5.05 -8.95 -10.79
CA PRO A 61 -6.31 -8.35 -11.23
C PRO A 61 -7.52 -8.86 -10.46
N ALA A 62 -8.37 -7.95 -10.00
CA ALA A 62 -9.62 -8.26 -9.32
C ALA A 62 -10.64 -8.93 -10.24
N MET A 63 -11.34 -9.95 -9.73
CA MET A 63 -12.56 -10.46 -10.37
C MET A 63 -13.73 -9.54 -10.04
N LEU A 64 -14.17 -8.76 -11.03
CA LEU A 64 -15.25 -7.77 -10.89
C LEU A 64 -16.61 -8.39 -11.20
N SER A 65 -16.99 -9.40 -10.42
CA SER A 65 -18.27 -10.10 -10.56
C SER A 65 -18.89 -10.41 -9.22
N GLY A 66 -20.22 -10.46 -9.16
CA GLY A 66 -20.99 -10.76 -7.96
C GLY A 66 -21.54 -9.52 -7.26
N ASP A 67 -22.27 -9.77 -6.17
CA ASP A 67 -23.04 -8.75 -5.43
C ASP A 67 -22.19 -7.87 -4.52
N LEU A 68 -20.93 -8.22 -4.29
CA LEU A 68 -19.97 -7.44 -3.52
C LEU A 68 -18.61 -7.54 -4.19
N GLN A 69 -18.03 -6.38 -4.52
CA GLN A 69 -16.76 -6.29 -5.23
C GLN A 69 -15.88 -5.27 -4.51
N ALA A 70 -14.68 -5.69 -4.10
CA ALA A 70 -13.67 -4.81 -3.54
C ALA A 70 -12.40 -4.87 -4.39
N ARG A 71 -11.78 -3.71 -4.64
CA ARG A 71 -10.56 -3.59 -5.46
C ARG A 71 -9.74 -2.35 -5.13
N PHE A 72 -8.44 -2.43 -5.34
CA PHE A 72 -7.55 -1.27 -5.45
C PHE A 72 -7.52 -0.77 -6.89
N VAL A 73 -7.35 0.55 -7.09
CA VAL A 73 -7.42 1.17 -8.44
C VAL A 73 -6.20 1.99 -8.86
N ASP A 74 -5.24 2.22 -7.96
CA ASP A 74 -4.12 3.12 -8.23
C ASP A 74 -2.81 2.40 -8.68
N GLY A 75 -2.73 1.07 -8.55
CA GLY A 75 -1.60 0.23 -9.01
C GLY A 75 -1.61 -0.09 -10.51
N GLY A 76 -2.12 0.81 -11.36
CA GLY A 76 -2.18 0.57 -12.82
C GLY A 76 -3.33 -0.33 -13.29
N GLY A 77 -4.29 -0.64 -12.42
CA GLY A 77 -5.46 -1.45 -12.76
C GLY A 77 -6.41 -1.66 -11.60
N SER A 78 -7.44 -2.49 -11.82
CA SER A 78 -8.32 -2.97 -10.75
C SER A 78 -7.73 -4.24 -10.15
N LEU A 79 -7.20 -4.16 -8.94
CA LEU A 79 -6.41 -5.22 -8.30
C LEU A 79 -7.10 -5.72 -7.03
N TRP A 80 -7.08 -7.04 -6.78
CA TRP A 80 -7.44 -7.56 -5.45
C TRP A 80 -6.23 -7.66 -4.53
N ARG A 81 -5.02 -7.68 -5.10
CA ARG A 81 -3.74 -7.64 -4.40
C ARG A 81 -2.85 -6.57 -5.02
N ASP A 82 -2.39 -5.62 -4.23
CA ASP A 82 -1.55 -4.46 -4.64
C ASP A 82 -0.36 -4.35 -3.65
N ILE A 83 0.81 -4.84 -4.05
CA ILE A 83 2.04 -4.85 -3.22
C ILE A 83 3.08 -3.95 -3.88
N ARG A 84 3.58 -2.95 -3.14
CA ARG A 84 4.42 -1.87 -3.66
C ARG A 84 5.86 -1.93 -3.18
N GLY A 85 6.71 -1.06 -3.71
CA GLY A 85 8.09 -0.94 -3.26
C GLY A 85 8.18 -0.46 -1.82
N THR A 86 9.19 -0.91 -1.08
CA THR A 86 9.41 -0.53 0.33
C THR A 86 10.18 0.79 0.52
N ASP A 87 10.46 1.50 -0.57
CA ASP A 87 11.27 2.72 -0.62
C ASP A 87 10.49 3.98 -0.25
N GLN A 88 9.16 3.89 -0.17
CA GLN A 88 8.30 5.01 0.21
C GLN A 88 8.15 5.14 1.73
N GLU A 89 8.20 6.38 2.23
CA GLU A 89 7.87 6.69 3.63
C GLU A 89 6.36 6.74 3.88
N VAL A 90 5.59 7.07 2.83
CA VAL A 90 4.13 7.14 2.88
C VAL A 90 3.57 6.43 1.65
N GLU A 91 2.71 5.45 1.89
CA GLU A 91 2.03 4.71 0.84
C GLU A 91 0.51 4.87 0.99
N GLU A 92 -0.19 5.03 -0.14
CA GLU A 92 -1.63 5.21 -0.17
C GLU A 92 -2.30 4.28 -1.18
N TRP A 93 -3.25 3.46 -0.71
CA TRP A 93 -4.09 2.61 -1.54
C TRP A 93 -5.51 3.17 -1.62
N LYS A 94 -6.00 3.40 -2.84
CA LYS A 94 -7.42 3.70 -3.05
C LYS A 94 -8.21 2.42 -3.18
N LEU A 95 -9.04 2.14 -2.18
CA LEU A 95 -9.97 1.02 -2.15
C LEU A 95 -11.34 1.47 -2.67
N ILE A 96 -11.85 0.78 -3.67
CA ILE A 96 -13.23 0.90 -4.14
C ILE A 96 -14.02 -0.35 -3.73
N VAL A 97 -15.21 -0.13 -3.18
CA VAL A 97 -16.17 -1.19 -2.86
C VAL A 97 -17.51 -0.90 -3.52
N ASP A 98 -17.94 -1.80 -4.41
CA ASP A 98 -19.26 -1.82 -5.02
C ASP A 98 -20.10 -2.92 -4.36
N ALA A 99 -21.28 -2.59 -3.82
CA ALA A 99 -22.13 -3.51 -3.06
C ALA A 99 -23.59 -3.44 -3.51
N HIS A 100 -24.12 -4.52 -4.07
CA HIS A 100 -25.48 -4.60 -4.60
C HIS A 100 -26.47 -5.33 -3.66
N THR A 101 -26.05 -5.61 -2.43
CA THR A 101 -26.79 -6.40 -1.44
C THR A 101 -27.88 -5.64 -0.68
N LYS A 102 -27.84 -4.30 -0.69
CA LYS A 102 -28.66 -3.41 0.17
C LYS A 102 -28.55 -3.73 1.67
N LYS A 103 -27.43 -4.29 2.10
CA LYS A 103 -27.09 -4.54 3.50
C LYS A 103 -25.97 -3.60 3.94
N ASP A 104 -25.82 -3.45 5.25
CA ASP A 104 -24.68 -2.74 5.82
C ASP A 104 -23.37 -3.39 5.36
N LEU A 105 -22.35 -2.56 5.21
CA LEU A 105 -21.02 -2.95 4.78
C LEU A 105 -20.11 -2.97 6.00
N SER A 106 -19.30 -4.02 6.16
CA SER A 106 -18.24 -4.06 7.16
C SER A 106 -16.90 -4.31 6.48
N ILE A 107 -15.91 -3.49 6.81
CA ILE A 107 -14.50 -3.68 6.42
C ILE A 107 -13.77 -4.12 7.68
N SER A 108 -13.04 -5.21 7.62
CA SER A 108 -12.32 -5.77 8.76
C SER A 108 -10.90 -6.18 8.38
N TRP A 109 -10.01 -6.11 9.36
CA TRP A 109 -8.59 -6.47 9.24
C TRP A 109 -8.13 -7.09 10.56
N ASN A 110 -7.00 -7.77 10.52
CA ASN A 110 -6.34 -8.27 11.71
C ASN A 110 -5.26 -7.28 12.15
N VAL A 111 -5.42 -6.69 13.33
CA VAL A 111 -4.44 -5.73 13.89
C VAL A 111 -3.05 -6.37 14.03
N ALA A 112 -2.97 -7.68 14.29
CA ALA A 112 -1.71 -8.38 14.43
C ALA A 112 -0.93 -8.55 13.11
N ASP A 113 -1.59 -8.34 11.96
CA ASP A 113 -0.96 -8.41 10.64
C ASP A 113 -0.40 -7.03 10.20
N LEU A 114 -0.69 -5.96 10.94
CA LEU A 114 -0.14 -4.63 10.66
C LEU A 114 1.35 -4.59 11.07
N PRO A 115 2.27 -4.22 10.16
CA PRO A 115 3.68 -4.10 10.50
C PRO A 115 3.90 -2.98 11.55
N PRO A 116 4.66 -3.24 12.63
CA PRO A 116 4.82 -2.29 13.73
C PRO A 116 5.65 -1.05 13.38
N GLU A 117 6.32 -1.05 12.23
CA GLU A 117 7.08 0.09 11.70
C GLU A 117 6.21 1.12 10.98
N TYR A 118 4.90 0.87 10.84
CA TYR A 118 3.97 1.75 10.12
C TYR A 118 2.76 2.11 10.97
N TRP A 119 2.25 3.31 10.75
CA TRP A 119 0.94 3.76 11.21
C TRP A 119 -0.07 3.70 10.06
N PHE A 120 -1.21 3.06 10.28
CA PHE A 120 -2.23 2.76 9.30
C PHE A 120 -3.53 3.53 9.56
N GLU A 121 -4.00 4.22 8.53
CA GLU A 121 -5.26 4.94 8.53
C GLU A 121 -6.20 4.39 7.46
N LEU A 122 -7.42 4.03 7.84
CA LEU A 122 -8.54 3.88 6.91
C LEU A 122 -9.35 5.19 6.88
N ILE A 123 -9.42 5.82 5.71
CA ILE A 123 -10.01 7.15 5.53
C ILE A 123 -11.27 7.05 4.65
N ASP A 124 -12.43 7.25 5.25
CA ASP A 124 -13.71 7.48 4.56
C ASP A 124 -13.83 8.98 4.24
N ARG A 125 -13.40 9.35 3.03
CA ARG A 125 -13.39 10.74 2.58
C ARG A 125 -14.79 11.35 2.49
N LYS A 126 -15.81 10.55 2.17
CA LYS A 126 -17.20 11.01 2.02
C LYS A 126 -17.78 11.42 3.37
N ARG A 127 -17.51 10.65 4.42
CA ARG A 127 -17.97 10.94 5.79
C ARG A 127 -17.00 11.78 6.61
N LYS A 128 -15.81 12.08 6.06
CA LYS A 128 -14.71 12.77 6.77
C LYS A 128 -14.32 12.03 8.04
N LYS A 129 -14.25 10.70 7.97
CA LYS A 129 -13.87 9.84 9.10
C LYS A 129 -12.53 9.19 8.82
N THR A 130 -11.61 9.33 9.75
CA THR A 130 -10.33 8.61 9.78
C THR A 130 -10.39 7.59 10.91
N ILE A 131 -9.94 6.37 10.63
CA ILE A 131 -9.91 5.26 11.57
C ILE A 131 -8.44 4.82 11.68
N ALA A 132 -7.89 4.89 12.90
CA ALA A 132 -6.61 4.27 13.22
C ALA A 132 -6.80 2.74 13.23
N MET A 133 -6.11 2.04 12.34
CA MET A 133 -6.31 0.61 12.13
C MET A 133 -5.69 -0.24 13.25
N GLU A 134 -4.86 0.34 14.10
CA GLU A 134 -4.24 -0.28 15.26
C GLU A 134 -5.19 -0.32 16.47
N GLU A 135 -6.14 0.61 16.55
CA GLU A 135 -7.01 0.77 17.70
C GLU A 135 -8.30 -0.06 17.58
N VAL A 136 -8.71 -0.39 16.36
CA VAL A 136 -9.92 -1.16 16.07
C VAL A 136 -9.65 -2.15 14.93
N ALA A 137 -10.39 -3.26 14.90
CA ALA A 137 -10.23 -4.30 13.88
C ALA A 137 -11.26 -4.22 12.73
N SER A 138 -12.18 -3.24 12.77
CA SER A 138 -13.21 -3.10 11.73
C SER A 138 -13.85 -1.71 11.68
N TYR A 139 -14.49 -1.42 10.54
CA TYR A 139 -15.31 -0.25 10.32
C TYR A 139 -16.60 -0.63 9.57
N THR A 140 -17.75 -0.35 10.18
CA THR A 140 -19.08 -0.63 9.62
C THR A 140 -19.74 0.64 9.08
N LEU A 141 -20.41 0.49 7.95
CA LEU A 141 -21.12 1.53 7.22
C LEU A 141 -22.55 1.09 6.96
N PRO A 142 -23.52 2.03 6.94
CA PRO A 142 -24.87 1.70 6.52
C PRO A 142 -24.89 1.25 5.06
N ALA A 143 -25.94 0.53 4.67
CA ALA A 143 -26.14 0.09 3.30
C ALA A 143 -25.93 1.21 2.25
N GLY A 144 -25.27 0.86 1.15
CA GLY A 144 -25.05 1.74 0.00
C GLY A 144 -24.29 1.04 -1.10
N ASP A 145 -24.38 1.59 -2.31
CA ASP A 145 -24.00 0.86 -3.52
C ASP A 145 -22.53 1.02 -3.90
N HIS A 146 -21.92 2.13 -3.51
CA HIS A 146 -20.55 2.48 -3.90
C HIS A 146 -19.86 3.23 -2.77
N TRP A 147 -18.64 2.79 -2.45
CA TRP A 147 -17.80 3.35 -1.42
C TRP A 147 -16.36 3.50 -1.91
N GLU A 148 -15.74 4.62 -1.56
CA GLU A 148 -14.33 4.89 -1.80
C GLU A 148 -13.64 5.15 -0.47
N PHE A 149 -12.51 4.48 -0.26
CA PHE A 149 -11.64 4.67 0.89
C PHE A 149 -10.22 4.92 0.42
N LEU A 150 -9.47 5.63 1.26
CA LEU A 150 -8.03 5.65 1.18
C LEU A 150 -7.49 4.86 2.36
N ILE A 151 -6.55 3.96 2.12
CA ILE A 151 -5.74 3.34 3.16
C ILE A 151 -4.37 3.97 3.07
N ARG A 152 -3.89 4.52 4.18
CA ARG A 152 -2.56 5.15 4.23
C ARG A 152 -1.70 4.40 5.22
N ALA A 153 -0.48 4.06 4.81
CA ALA A 153 0.58 3.57 5.69
C ALA A 153 1.67 4.65 5.78
N VAL A 154 2.04 5.05 7.00
CA VAL A 154 3.09 6.04 7.27
C VAL A 154 4.19 5.36 8.07
N LYS A 155 5.39 5.28 7.51
CA LYS A 155 6.54 4.66 8.17
C LYS A 155 6.98 5.52 9.36
N ASP A 156 7.06 4.92 10.54
CA ASP A 156 7.56 5.56 11.75
C ASP A 156 9.10 5.55 11.73
N LEU A 157 9.69 6.71 11.42
CA LEU A 157 11.14 6.91 11.45
C LEU A 157 11.60 7.03 12.91
N LYS A 158 11.72 5.90 13.60
CA LYS A 158 12.38 5.83 14.92
C LYS A 158 13.91 5.91 14.80
#